data_AF-A0A132MUX4-F1
#
_entry.id   AF-A0A132MUX4-F1
#
_cell.length_a   1.000
_cell.length_b   1.000
_cell.length_c   1.000
_cell.angle_alpha   90.00
_cell.angle_beta   90.00
_cell.angle_gamma   90.00
#
_symmetry.space_group_name_H-M   'P 1'
#
loop_
_entity.id
_entity.type
_entity.pdbx_description
1 polymer ?
#
loop_
_entity_poly.entity_id
_entity_poly.type
_entity_poly.pdbx_seq_one_letter_code
_entity_poly.pdbx_strand_id
1 'polypeptide(L)' 'MSTAIPEAQSSPTLAIHPLQDGLIAVAAAIVALIALYAVFLDQGQLLSPVLGKVAYTANYLHEFAHDGRHLLGAPCH' A
#
# COMPACT_ATOMS: atom_id res chain seq x y z
N MET A 1 11.35 -11.89 -58.30
CA MET A 1 11.01 -10.91 -57.25
C MET A 1 9.90 -11.50 -56.40
N SER A 2 10.22 -12.04 -55.23
CA SER A 2 9.28 -12.64 -54.30
C SER A 2 8.78 -11.55 -53.35
N THR A 3 7.53 -11.13 -53.48
CA THR A 3 6.90 -10.15 -52.59
C THR A 3 6.36 -10.88 -51.37
N ALA A 4 7.01 -10.72 -50.22
CA ALA A 4 6.46 -11.14 -48.95
C ALA A 4 5.28 -10.25 -48.58
N ILE A 5 4.14 -10.85 -48.23
CA ILE A 5 2.98 -10.15 -47.67
C ILE A 5 3.31 -9.83 -46.21
N PRO A 6 3.04 -8.62 -45.70
CA PRO A 6 3.29 -8.30 -44.29
C PRO A 6 2.33 -9.12 -43.44
N GLU A 7 2.89 -9.94 -42.55
CA GLU A 7 2.14 -10.68 -41.55
C GLU A 7 1.51 -9.66 -40.59
N ALA A 8 0.18 -9.61 -40.54
CA ALA A 8 -0.55 -8.68 -39.72
C ALA A 8 -0.23 -8.95 -38.24
N GLN A 9 0.54 -8.05 -37.62
CA GLN A 9 0.88 -8.13 -36.21
C GLN A 9 -0.41 -8.01 -35.39
N SER A 10 -0.71 -9.05 -34.61
CA SER A 10 -1.85 -9.08 -33.70
C SER A 10 -1.69 -8.00 -32.62
N SER A 11 -2.59 -7.02 -32.62
CA SER A 11 -2.70 -6.08 -31.50
C SER A 11 -2.97 -6.85 -30.20
N PRO A 12 -2.32 -6.49 -29.08
CA PRO A 12 -2.60 -7.14 -27.82
C PRO A 12 -4.06 -6.88 -27.43
N THR A 13 -4.86 -7.93 -27.39
CA THR A 13 -6.19 -7.89 -26.80
C THR A 13 -6.03 -7.79 -25.29
N LEU A 14 -6.54 -6.70 -24.69
CA LEU A 14 -6.53 -6.51 -23.25
C LEU A 14 -7.40 -7.60 -22.60
N ALA A 15 -6.77 -8.54 -21.91
CA ALA A 15 -7.47 -9.55 -21.12
C ALA A 15 -7.92 -8.89 -19.80
N ILE A 16 -9.23 -8.82 -19.58
CA ILE A 16 -9.81 -8.31 -18.33
C ILE A 16 -10.06 -9.50 -17.40
N HIS A 17 -9.49 -9.45 -16.20
CA HIS A 17 -9.64 -10.49 -15.18
C HIS A 17 -10.39 -9.92 -13.97
N PRO A 18 -11.70 -9.63 -14.10
CA PRO A 18 -12.41 -8.75 -13.17
C PRO A 18 -12.42 -9.27 -11.72
N LEU A 19 -12.38 -10.59 -11.54
CA LEU A 19 -12.29 -11.21 -10.22
C LEU A 19 -10.90 -10.99 -9.60
N GLN A 20 -9.83 -11.23 -10.35
CA GLN A 20 -8.46 -11.05 -9.87
C GLN A 20 -8.18 -9.58 -9.61
N ASP A 21 -8.55 -8.71 -10.54
CA ASP A 21 -8.40 -7.25 -10.42
C ASP A 21 -9.20 -6.71 -9.22
N GLY A 22 -10.43 -7.22 -9.03
CA GLY A 22 -11.27 -6.88 -7.87
C GLY A 22 -10.64 -7.33 -6.54
N LEU A 23 -10.10 -8.54 -6.47
CA LEU A 23 -9.41 -9.04 -5.28
C LEU A 23 -8.17 -8.21 -4.95
N ILE A 24 -7.38 -7.84 -5.95
CA ILE A 24 -6.21 -6.97 -5.78
C ILE A 24 -6.64 -5.60 -5.26
N ALA A 25 -7.69 -5.01 -5.84
CA ALA A 25 -8.20 -3.70 -5.41
C ALA A 25 -8.70 -3.73 -3.96
N VAL A 26 -9.45 -4.76 -3.57
CA VAL A 26 -9.94 -4.93 -2.19
C VAL A 26 -8.78 -5.13 -1.22
N ALA A 27 -7.80 -5.97 -1.58
CA ALA A 27 -6.62 -6.18 -0.75
C ALA A 27 -5.83 -4.87 -0.56
N ALA A 28 -5.61 -4.11 -1.64
CA ALA A 28 -4.94 -2.82 -1.60
C ALA A 28 -5.71 -1.81 -0.73
N ALA A 29 -7.04 -1.76 -0.83
CA ALA A 29 -7.87 -0.91 0.00
C ALA A 29 -7.75 -1.27 1.49
N ILE A 30 -7.78 -2.55 1.83
CA ILE A 30 -7.59 -3.02 3.22
C ILE A 30 -6.21 -2.60 3.74
N VAL A 31 -5.15 -2.82 2.97
CA VAL A 31 -3.79 -2.42 3.35
C VAL A 31 -3.69 -0.90 3.54
N ALA A 32 -4.29 -0.12 2.64
CA ALA A 32 -4.33 1.34 2.77
C ALA A 32 -5.06 1.79 4.03
N LEU A 33 -6.21 1.18 4.35
CA LEU A 33 -6.96 1.48 5.57
C LEU A 33 -6.17 1.12 6.84
N ILE A 34 -5.47 -0.01 6.85
CA ILE A 34 -4.59 -0.39 7.96
C ILE A 34 -3.45 0.62 8.11
N ALA A 35 -2.82 1.04 7.01
CA ALA A 35 -1.75 2.04 7.05
C ALA A 35 -2.25 3.40 7.57
N LEU A 36 -3.42 3.85 7.12
CA LEU A 36 -4.05 5.08 7.61
C LEU A 36 -4.40 4.98 9.09
N TYR A 37 -4.95 3.84 9.52
CA TYR A 37 -5.22 3.58 10.93
C TYR A 37 -3.93 3.65 11.76
N ALA A 38 -2.89 2.93 11.33
CA ALA A 38 -1.58 2.90 11.98
C ALA A 38 -0.97 4.30 12.17
N VAL A 39 -1.08 5.16 11.15
CA VAL A 39 -0.45 6.49 11.17
C VAL A 39 -1.28 7.53 11.93
N PHE A 40 -2.61 7.47 11.86
CA PHE A 40 -3.48 8.56 12.34
C PHE A 40 -4.32 8.21 13.56
N LEU A 41 -4.60 6.92 13.81
CA LEU A 41 -5.62 6.49 14.75
C LEU A 41 -5.10 5.49 15.80
N ASP A 42 -3.95 4.85 15.57
CA ASP A 42 -3.39 3.88 16.51
C ASP A 42 -2.96 4.56 17.82
N GLN A 43 -3.31 3.92 18.93
CA GLN A 43 -2.95 4.33 20.29
C GLN A 43 -1.97 3.30 20.91
N GLY A 44 -1.10 2.72 20.06
CA GLY A 44 -0.16 1.67 20.45
C GLY A 44 -0.76 0.26 20.52
N GLN A 45 -1.94 0.03 19.96
CA GLN A 45 -2.61 -1.28 19.99
C GLN A 45 -2.03 -2.23 18.94
N LEU A 46 -1.74 -1.70 17.75
CA LEU A 46 -1.36 -2.50 16.58
C LEU A 46 -0.10 -3.35 16.82
N LEU A 47 0.88 -2.80 17.52
CA LEU A 47 2.14 -3.49 17.84
C LEU A 47 2.18 -4.14 19.22
N SER A 48 1.13 -4.00 20.03
CA SER A 48 1.07 -4.58 21.37
C SER A 48 1.27 -6.11 21.42
N PRO A 49 0.83 -6.92 20.43
CA PRO A 49 1.07 -8.37 20.48
C PRO A 49 2.55 -8.76 20.28
N VAL A 50 3.36 -7.87 19.70
CA VAL A 50 4.77 -8.13 19.36
C VAL A 50 5.71 -7.43 20.32
N LEU A 51 5.44 -6.16 20.63
CA LEU A 51 6.27 -5.31 21.50
C LEU A 51 5.78 -5.30 22.95
N GLY A 52 4.58 -5.82 23.23
CA GLY A 52 4.00 -5.79 24.57
C GLY A 52 3.63 -4.38 25.02
N LYS A 53 3.71 -4.13 26.32
CA LYS A 53 3.21 -2.89 26.95
C LYS A 53 3.94 -1.62 26.47
N VAL A 54 5.18 -1.74 25.98
CA VAL A 54 5.95 -0.59 25.48
C VAL A 54 5.30 0.05 24.26
N ALA A 55 4.63 -0.74 23.40
CA ALA A 55 3.92 -0.22 22.23
C ALA A 55 2.85 0.80 22.64
N TYR A 56 2.13 0.51 23.74
CA TYR A 56 1.11 1.39 24.31
C TYR A 56 1.72 2.57 25.06
N THR A 57 2.65 2.33 25.99
CA THR A 57 3.17 3.39 26.88
C THR A 57 4.04 4.41 26.16
N ALA A 58 4.74 4.00 25.11
CA ALA A 58 5.55 4.91 24.29
C ALA A 58 4.81 5.40 23.04
N ASN A 59 3.56 4.97 22.83
CA ASN A 59 2.79 5.22 21.61
C ASN A 59 3.63 5.01 20.34
N TYR A 60 4.27 3.84 20.24
CA TYR A 60 5.44 3.63 19.37
C TYR A 60 5.23 4.03 17.91
N LEU A 61 4.05 3.74 17.35
CA LEU A 61 3.72 4.06 15.96
C LEU A 61 3.54 5.55 15.72
N HIS A 62 3.08 6.30 16.73
CA HIS A 62 2.95 7.76 16.67
C HIS A 62 4.32 8.41 16.55
N GLU A 63 5.25 8.07 17.44
CA GLU A 63 6.60 8.65 17.43
C GLU A 63 7.36 8.26 16.16
N PHE A 64 7.24 7.01 15.71
CA PHE A 64 7.81 6.57 14.43
C PHE A 64 7.23 7.36 13.23
N ALA A 65 5.91 7.55 13.19
CA ALA A 65 5.28 8.32 12.13
C ALA A 65 5.63 9.82 12.21
N HIS A 66 5.81 10.36 13.41
CA HIS A 66 6.26 11.71 13.65
C HIS A 66 7.70 11.90 13.12
N ASP A 67 8.63 11.01 13.47
CA ASP A 67 10.01 11.01 12.96
C ASP A 67 10.06 10.90 11.43
N GLY A 68 9.22 10.03 10.85
CA GLY A 68 9.10 9.89 9.41
C GLY A 68 8.68 11.18 8.71
N ARG A 69 7.76 11.97 9.31
CA ARG A 69 7.37 13.27 8.76
C ARG A 69 8.52 14.27 8.79
N HIS A 70 9.30 14.30 9.88
CA HIS A 70 10.51 15.12 9.95
C HIS A 70 11.52 14.72 8.87
N LEU A 71 11.77 13.42 8.71
CA LEU A 71 12.73 12.90 7.75
C LEU A 71 12.31 13.17 6.29
N LEU A 72 11.02 13.08 5.98
CA LEU A 72 10.49 13.27 4.63
C LEU A 72 10.08 14.73 4.34
N GLY A 73 10.31 15.66 5.27
CA GLY A 73 9.98 17.08 5.12
C GLY A 73 8.48 17.35 5.01
N ALA A 74 7.64 16.48 5.56
CA ALA A 74 6.20 16.67 5.58
C ALA A 74 5.85 17.78 6.59
N PRO A 75 5.00 18.76 6.22
CA PRO A 75 4.63 19.84 7.13
C PRO A 75 3.93 19.29 8.37
N CYS A 76 4.41 19.74 9.54
CA CYS A 76 3.97 19.28 10.85
C CYS A 76 3.19 20.36 11.64
N HIS A 77 2.99 21.55 11.06
CA HIS A 77 2.21 22.67 11.63
C HIS A 77 1.44 23.42 10.54
#